data_AF-A0A6B1BWI0-F1
#
_entry.id   AF-A0A6B1BWI0-F1
#
_cell.length_a   1.000
_cell.length_b   1.000
_cell.length_c   1.000
_cell.angle_alpha   90.00
_cell.angle_beta   90.00
_cell.angle_gamma   90.00
#
_symmetry.space_group_name_H-M   'P 1'
#
loop_
_entity.id
_entity.type
_entity.pdbx_description
1 polymer ?
#
loop_
_entity_poly.entity_id
_entity_poly.type
_entity_poly.pdbx_seq_one_letter_code
_entity_poly.pdbx_strand_id
1 'polypeptide(L)'
;MSAFTPYVSEQLKAYVYLLIDPRDGEVFYVGKGNGSRVFAHAQDALGDEEAASDKLDRIREIHGAGQQVEHQLLRFGLTDRTAFEVEAAAIQLLGMDELTNKVEGHHVWRRGRMTTDVAISLFDAPQAPEIKERVILFRIPRLWSPEMSAEELYETTQGWWTLGPRRNGADYAFGVNRGVIREVYRIDSWRQRQPGDRDWEHDIGKSRKRWGFSGEVADELAHYRDTSVRHLFKQGESSPFKYVNC
;
A
#
# COMPACT_ATOMS: atom_id res chain seq x y z
N MET A 1 29.33 9.90 18.24
CA MET A 1 28.76 9.25 19.44
C MET A 1 27.96 8.04 18.97
N SER A 2 28.05 6.90 19.64
CA SER A 2 27.43 5.64 19.19
C SER A 2 26.21 5.20 20.00
N ALA A 3 25.88 5.89 21.09
CA ALA A 3 24.76 5.54 21.96
C ALA A 3 24.27 6.74 22.78
N PHE A 4 23.00 6.72 23.15
CA PHE A 4 22.45 7.59 24.18
C PHE A 4 22.76 7.03 25.57
N THR A 5 22.85 7.93 26.56
CA THR A 5 22.90 7.51 27.97
C THR A 5 21.55 6.91 28.39
N PRO A 6 21.49 6.13 29.50
CA PRO A 6 20.23 5.64 30.03
C PRO A 6 19.23 6.76 30.33
N TYR A 7 19.69 7.88 30.91
CA TYR A 7 18.85 9.04 31.20
C TYR A 7 18.26 9.64 29.92
N VAL A 8 19.07 9.85 28.88
CA VAL A 8 18.57 10.37 27.60
C VAL A 8 17.57 9.39 26.99
N SER A 9 17.88 8.10 26.99
CA SER A 9 16.98 7.05 26.47
C SER A 9 15.62 7.03 27.18
N GLU A 10 15.62 7.21 28.50
CA GLU A 10 14.39 7.30 29.31
C GLU A 10 13.54 8.52 28.95
N GLN A 11 14.17 9.69 28.75
CA GLN A 11 13.46 10.91 28.34
C GLN A 11 12.90 10.80 26.91
N LEU A 12 13.65 10.16 26.01
CA LEU A 12 13.24 10.02 24.61
C LEU A 12 12.05 9.07 24.41
N LYS A 13 11.85 8.07 25.29
CA LYS A 13 10.83 7.02 25.15
C LYS A 13 10.86 6.42 23.73
N ALA A 14 9.71 6.37 23.03
CA ALA A 14 9.68 6.11 21.60
C ALA A 14 9.84 7.41 20.81
N TYR A 15 10.53 7.33 19.68
CA TYR A 15 10.82 8.47 18.82
C TYR A 15 10.82 8.08 17.33
N VAL A 16 10.73 9.08 16.47
CA VAL A 16 10.95 8.98 15.02
C VAL A 16 12.22 9.76 14.69
N TYR A 17 13.09 9.18 13.88
CA TYR A 17 14.39 9.73 13.50
C TYR A 17 14.58 9.72 11.98
N LEU A 18 15.51 10.55 11.54
CA LEU A 18 15.95 10.70 10.16
C LEU A 18 17.43 10.31 10.05
N LEU A 19 17.80 9.64 8.95
CA LEU A 19 19.19 9.54 8.52
C LEU A 19 19.39 10.46 7.32
N ILE A 20 20.45 11.27 7.40
CA ILE A 20 20.73 12.33 6.44
C ILE A 20 22.12 12.10 5.86
N ASP A 21 22.24 12.23 4.55
CA ASP A 21 23.53 12.24 3.88
C ASP A 21 24.17 13.63 4.03
N PRO A 22 25.29 13.76 4.75
CA PRO A 22 25.93 15.06 4.97
C PRO A 22 26.57 15.68 3.72
N ARG A 23 26.66 14.94 2.60
CA ARG A 23 27.25 15.41 1.34
C ARG A 23 26.32 16.38 0.60
N ASP A 24 25.01 16.13 0.67
CA ASP A 24 23.96 16.87 -0.05
C ASP A 24 22.83 17.37 0.86
N GLY A 25 22.75 16.87 2.10
CA GLY A 25 21.70 17.22 3.06
C GLY A 25 20.40 16.43 2.86
N GLU A 26 20.39 15.42 2.01
CA GLU A 26 19.18 14.64 1.70
C GLU A 26 18.83 13.67 2.82
N VAL A 27 17.55 13.66 3.20
CA VAL A 27 16.99 12.64 4.09
C VAL A 27 16.77 11.38 3.28
N PHE A 28 17.58 10.34 3.50
CA PHE A 28 17.47 9.09 2.75
C PHE A 28 16.77 7.96 3.53
N TYR A 29 16.42 8.18 4.81
CA TYR A 29 15.70 7.19 5.61
C TYR A 29 14.92 7.81 6.77
N VAL A 30 13.71 7.29 7.00
CA VAL A 30 12.90 7.59 8.19
C VAL A 30 12.69 6.30 8.98
N GLY A 31 12.88 6.34 10.29
CA GLY A 31 12.64 5.18 11.15
C GLY A 31 12.08 5.53 12.52
N LYS A 32 11.36 4.58 13.13
CA LYS A 32 11.02 4.63 14.56
C LYS A 32 12.05 3.91 15.42
N GLY A 33 12.25 4.38 16.64
CA GLY A 33 13.13 3.72 17.59
C GLY A 33 12.89 4.05 19.06
N ASN A 34 13.60 3.30 19.89
CA ASN A 34 13.74 3.49 21.33
C ASN A 34 15.21 3.28 21.71
N GLY A 35 15.64 3.80 22.86
CA GLY A 35 17.05 3.75 23.27
C GLY A 35 17.98 4.26 22.16
N SER A 36 19.09 3.56 21.92
CA SER A 36 20.11 3.93 20.93
C SER A 36 19.85 3.43 19.51
N ARG A 37 18.63 2.98 19.18
CA ARG A 37 18.32 2.35 17.87
C ARG A 37 18.71 3.21 16.66
N VAL A 38 18.59 4.53 16.77
CA VAL A 38 19.01 5.47 15.71
C VAL A 38 20.45 5.23 15.24
N PHE A 39 21.35 4.81 16.13
CA PHE A 39 22.77 4.58 15.82
C PHE A 39 23.08 3.15 15.35
N ALA A 40 22.16 2.20 15.53
CA ALA A 40 22.40 0.78 15.24
C ALA A 40 22.77 0.56 13.77
N HIS A 41 22.18 1.32 12.85
CA HIS A 41 22.40 1.17 11.42
C HIS A 41 23.80 1.59 10.95
N ALA A 42 24.41 2.58 11.61
CA ALA A 42 25.79 2.95 11.32
C ALA A 42 26.80 1.88 11.77
N GLN A 43 26.44 1.08 12.79
CA GLN A 43 27.27 -0.02 13.30
C GLN A 43 27.07 -1.32 12.50
N ASP A 44 25.85 -1.61 12.07
CA ASP A 44 25.55 -2.80 11.25
C ASP A 44 26.26 -2.77 9.88
N ALA A 45 26.53 -1.58 9.33
CA ALA A 45 27.29 -1.42 8.08
C ALA A 45 28.76 -1.85 8.18
N LEU A 46 29.28 -2.09 9.40
CA LEU A 46 30.64 -2.57 9.67
C LEU A 46 30.70 -4.10 9.87
N GLY A 47 29.57 -4.82 9.86
CA GLY A 47 29.48 -6.27 10.02
C GLY A 47 29.09 -7.00 8.72
N ASP A 48 29.57 -8.25 8.56
CA ASP A 48 29.54 -9.06 7.34
C ASP A 48 28.19 -9.17 6.57
N GLU A 49 28.25 -8.78 5.29
CA GLU A 49 27.86 -9.51 4.06
C GLU A 49 26.55 -10.30 3.88
N GLU A 50 25.43 -10.09 4.61
CA GLU A 50 24.21 -10.88 4.27
C GLU A 50 22.85 -10.16 4.19
N ALA A 51 22.80 -8.82 4.28
CA ALA A 51 21.57 -8.08 4.03
C ALA A 51 21.80 -6.87 3.13
N ALA A 52 21.98 -7.07 1.83
CA ALA A 52 21.94 -5.98 0.86
C ALA A 52 20.60 -5.22 0.98
N SER A 53 20.69 -3.94 1.28
CA SER A 53 19.56 -3.04 1.45
C SER A 53 20.04 -1.67 1.00
N ASP A 54 19.27 -1.00 0.15
CA ASP A 54 19.61 0.33 -0.41
C ASP A 54 20.07 1.32 0.68
N LYS A 55 19.46 1.23 1.86
CA LYS A 55 19.87 1.93 3.09
C LYS A 55 21.34 1.70 3.49
N LEU A 56 21.78 0.44 3.57
CA LEU A 56 23.15 0.09 3.98
C LEU A 56 24.17 0.50 2.92
N ASP A 57 23.80 0.44 1.64
CA ASP A 57 24.68 0.87 0.55
C ASP A 57 24.90 2.39 0.60
N ARG A 58 23.83 3.19 0.80
CA ARG A 58 23.96 4.64 1.04
C ARG A 58 24.85 4.96 2.25
N ILE A 59 24.73 4.21 3.34
CA ILE A 59 25.60 4.38 4.53
C ILE A 59 27.07 4.07 4.19
N ARG A 60 27.35 2.98 3.46
CA ARG A 60 28.71 2.61 3.03
C ARG A 60 29.32 3.67 2.13
N GLU A 61 28.56 4.25 1.22
CA GLU A 61 29.01 5.36 0.38
C GLU A 61 29.42 6.59 1.20
N ILE A 62 28.61 6.98 2.19
CA ILE A 62 28.90 8.11 3.09
C ILE A 62 30.21 7.85 3.86
N HIS A 63 30.36 6.63 4.40
CA HIS A 63 31.58 6.22 5.11
C HIS A 63 32.80 6.16 4.17
N GLY A 64 32.64 5.68 2.94
CA GLY A 64 33.68 5.65 1.91
C GLY A 64 34.17 7.04 1.51
N ALA A 65 33.31 8.07 1.63
CA ALA A 65 33.68 9.47 1.46
C ALA A 65 34.37 10.09 2.70
N GLY A 66 34.64 9.30 3.74
CA GLY A 66 35.26 9.77 4.99
C GLY A 66 34.32 10.59 5.88
N GLN A 67 33.02 10.58 5.59
CA GLN A 67 31.99 11.27 6.37
C GLN A 67 31.21 10.27 7.24
N GLN A 68 30.34 10.79 8.11
CA GLN A 68 29.51 9.99 9.00
C GLN A 68 28.06 10.38 8.78
N VAL A 69 27.17 9.40 8.76
CA VAL A 69 25.72 9.62 8.62
C VAL A 69 25.24 10.59 9.70
N GLU A 70 24.50 11.62 9.29
CA GLU A 70 23.88 12.52 10.24
C GLU A 70 22.56 11.91 10.75
N HIS A 71 22.35 12.02 12.06
CA HIS A 71 21.18 11.45 12.74
C HIS A 71 20.39 12.58 13.40
N GLN A 72 19.12 12.72 13.05
CA GLN A 72 18.23 13.71 13.66
C GLN A 72 16.98 13.07 14.26
N LEU A 73 16.50 13.60 15.38
CA LEU A 73 15.22 13.20 15.95
C LEU A 73 14.11 14.11 15.39
N LEU A 74 13.18 13.55 14.64
CA LEU A 74 12.03 14.28 14.10
C LEU A 74 11.02 14.60 15.22
N ARG A 75 10.70 13.59 16.05
CA ARG A 75 9.81 13.69 17.21
C ARG A 75 10.17 12.64 18.25
N PHE A 76 10.05 12.95 19.55
CA PHE A 76 10.37 12.06 20.65
C PHE A 76 9.36 12.19 21.80
N GLY A 77 9.48 11.34 22.82
CA GLY A 77 8.56 11.30 23.97
C GLY A 77 7.22 10.63 23.65
N LEU A 78 7.18 9.83 22.58
CA LEU A 78 5.96 9.25 22.03
C LEU A 78 5.63 7.91 22.71
N THR A 79 4.39 7.47 22.53
CA THR A 79 4.06 6.05 22.67
C THR A 79 4.48 5.31 21.40
N ASP A 80 4.70 4.00 21.48
CA ASP A 80 5.01 3.16 20.31
C ASP A 80 3.99 3.31 19.18
N ARG A 81 2.69 3.37 19.54
CA ARG A 81 1.61 3.57 18.57
C ARG A 81 1.69 4.94 17.91
N THR A 82 2.01 6.00 18.66
CA THR A 82 2.13 7.35 18.10
C THR A 82 3.35 7.47 17.21
N ALA A 83 4.50 6.91 17.62
CA ALA A 83 5.73 6.91 16.82
C ALA A 83 5.51 6.26 15.45
N PHE A 84 4.71 5.19 15.42
CA PHE A 84 4.33 4.49 14.22
C PHE A 84 3.48 5.32 13.24
N GLU A 85 2.50 6.07 13.76
CA GLU A 85 1.66 6.96 12.93
C GLU A 85 2.49 8.15 12.41
N VAL A 86 3.40 8.69 13.22
CA VAL A 86 4.31 9.78 12.82
C VAL A 86 5.31 9.32 11.75
N GLU A 87 5.90 8.13 11.90
CA GLU A 87 6.79 7.51 10.91
C GLU A 87 6.07 7.34 9.56
N ALA A 88 4.89 6.73 9.58
CA ALA A 88 4.11 6.51 8.35
C ALA A 88 3.71 7.82 7.66
N ALA A 89 3.39 8.87 8.41
CA ALA A 89 3.08 10.18 7.87
C ALA A 89 4.32 10.88 7.28
N ALA A 90 5.47 10.78 7.95
CA ALA A 90 6.72 11.37 7.48
C ALA A 90 7.22 10.72 6.19
N ILE A 91 7.18 9.39 6.09
CA ILE A 91 7.53 8.65 4.86
C ILE A 91 6.65 9.09 3.69
N GLN A 92 5.34 9.26 3.90
CA GLN A 92 4.42 9.71 2.85
C GLN A 92 4.62 11.18 2.42
N LEU A 93 5.15 12.02 3.31
CA LEU A 93 5.41 13.42 3.01
C LEU A 93 6.69 13.59 2.20
N LEU A 94 7.75 12.86 2.57
CA LEU A 94 9.04 12.86 1.85
C LEU A 94 8.95 12.07 0.53
N GLY A 95 8.10 11.05 0.48
CA GLY A 95 7.99 10.18 -0.70
C GLY A 95 9.02 9.05 -0.68
N MET A 96 8.66 7.92 -1.31
CA MET A 96 9.50 6.73 -1.31
C MET A 96 10.68 6.83 -2.28
N ASP A 97 10.57 7.64 -3.33
CA ASP A 97 11.65 7.81 -4.30
C ASP A 97 12.88 8.50 -3.69
N GLU A 98 12.65 9.33 -2.67
CA GLU A 98 13.70 10.02 -1.90
C GLU A 98 14.22 9.17 -0.74
N LEU A 99 13.57 8.04 -0.43
CA LEU A 99 13.83 7.23 0.76
C LEU A 99 14.25 5.80 0.43
N THR A 100 15.28 5.32 1.09
CA THR A 100 15.71 3.91 1.08
C THR A 100 14.81 2.97 1.89
N ASN A 101 13.66 3.48 2.36
CA ASN A 101 12.67 2.71 3.10
C ASN A 101 12.10 1.60 2.20
N LYS A 102 12.12 0.34 2.65
CA LYS A 102 11.56 -0.80 1.87
C LYS A 102 10.03 -0.86 1.87
N VAL A 103 9.39 -0.14 2.79
CA VAL A 103 7.93 -0.09 2.94
C VAL A 103 7.50 1.33 3.26
N GLU A 104 6.35 1.75 2.73
CA GLU A 104 5.72 3.07 2.98
C GLU A 104 5.33 3.34 4.46
N GLY A 105 5.67 2.42 5.35
CA GLY A 105 5.13 2.35 6.70
C GLY A 105 3.82 1.55 6.75
N HIS A 106 3.30 1.40 7.96
CA HIS A 106 2.15 0.54 8.23
C HIS A 106 0.82 1.29 8.11
N HIS A 107 -0.25 0.55 7.77
CA HIS A 107 -1.64 1.06 7.66
C HIS A 107 -1.89 2.21 6.67
N VAL A 108 -0.89 2.61 5.89
CA VAL A 108 -1.01 3.63 4.83
C VAL A 108 -2.17 3.32 3.87
N TRP A 109 -2.42 2.04 3.57
CA TRP A 109 -3.55 1.65 2.72
C TRP A 109 -4.93 2.03 3.29
N ARG A 110 -5.09 2.14 4.61
CA ARG A 110 -6.34 2.56 5.28
C ARG A 110 -6.39 4.04 5.63
N ARG A 111 -5.26 4.62 6.05
CA ARG A 111 -5.21 5.95 6.70
C ARG A 111 -4.15 6.88 6.10
N GLY A 112 -3.56 6.52 4.97
CA GLY A 112 -2.57 7.34 4.28
C GLY A 112 -3.16 8.54 3.54
N ARG A 113 -2.28 9.27 2.87
CA ARG A 113 -2.54 10.48 2.09
C ARG A 113 -3.62 10.23 1.05
N MET A 114 -4.53 11.19 0.92
CA MET A 114 -5.57 11.24 -0.10
C MET A 114 -5.96 12.70 -0.33
N THR A 115 -6.55 13.01 -1.49
CA THR A 115 -7.13 14.34 -1.74
C THR A 115 -8.42 14.52 -0.94
N THR A 116 -8.85 15.76 -0.78
CA THR A 116 -10.13 16.09 -0.13
C THR A 116 -11.32 15.49 -0.88
N ASP A 117 -11.28 15.48 -2.22
CA ASP A 117 -12.34 14.91 -3.05
C ASP A 117 -12.46 13.39 -2.87
N VAL A 118 -11.31 12.69 -2.73
CA VAL A 118 -11.30 11.27 -2.38
C VAL A 118 -11.92 11.05 -1.00
N ALA A 119 -11.60 11.89 -0.03
CA ALA A 119 -12.18 11.78 1.31
C ALA A 119 -13.71 11.94 1.25
N ILE A 120 -14.21 12.98 0.59
CA ILE A 120 -15.66 13.22 0.39
C ILE A 120 -16.29 12.00 -0.28
N SER A 121 -15.75 11.58 -1.43
CA SER A 121 -16.26 10.42 -2.18
C SER A 121 -16.26 9.11 -1.38
N LEU A 122 -15.32 8.93 -0.43
CA LEU A 122 -15.26 7.73 0.40
C LEU A 122 -16.17 7.76 1.63
N PHE A 123 -16.38 8.94 2.20
CA PHE A 123 -17.09 9.09 3.48
C PHE A 123 -18.55 9.53 3.31
N ASP A 124 -18.88 10.21 2.22
CA ASP A 124 -20.26 10.63 1.88
C ASP A 124 -20.96 9.68 0.90
N ALA A 125 -20.30 8.59 0.46
CA ALA A 125 -20.91 7.60 -0.41
C ALA A 125 -22.17 6.99 0.23
N PRO A 126 -23.36 7.16 -0.39
CA PRO A 126 -24.59 6.56 0.13
C PRO A 126 -24.48 5.05 0.07
N GLN A 127 -25.23 4.34 0.92
CA GLN A 127 -25.27 2.88 0.84
C GLN A 127 -25.79 2.44 -0.53
N ALA A 128 -25.12 1.45 -1.14
CA ALA A 128 -25.58 0.86 -2.39
C ALA A 128 -27.00 0.31 -2.24
N PRO A 129 -27.88 0.50 -3.24
CA PRO A 129 -29.15 -0.21 -3.28
C PRO A 129 -28.88 -1.73 -3.35
N GLU A 130 -29.92 -2.53 -3.14
CA GLU A 130 -29.82 -3.98 -3.26
C GLU A 130 -29.26 -4.36 -4.65
N ILE A 131 -28.16 -5.12 -4.67
CA ILE A 131 -27.59 -5.67 -5.90
C ILE A 131 -28.38 -6.94 -6.24
N LYS A 132 -29.08 -6.92 -7.37
CA LYS A 132 -29.93 -8.05 -7.82
C LYS A 132 -29.21 -8.93 -8.84
N GLU A 133 -28.16 -8.40 -9.43
CA GLU A 133 -27.37 -9.00 -10.49
C GLU A 133 -26.38 -10.02 -9.91
N ARG A 134 -25.92 -10.94 -10.76
CA ARG A 134 -24.87 -11.91 -10.44
C ARG A 134 -23.52 -11.23 -10.61
N VAL A 135 -22.94 -10.76 -9.51
CA VAL A 135 -21.80 -9.85 -9.48
C VAL A 135 -20.61 -10.46 -8.76
N ILE A 136 -19.41 -10.16 -9.25
CA ILE A 136 -18.18 -10.22 -8.44
C ILE A 136 -17.74 -8.79 -8.10
N LEU A 137 -17.68 -8.49 -6.80
CA LEU A 137 -17.06 -7.28 -6.29
C LEU A 137 -15.55 -7.50 -6.22
N PHE A 138 -14.77 -6.76 -7.01
CA PHE A 138 -13.31 -6.79 -6.99
C PHE A 138 -12.77 -5.63 -6.17
N ARG A 139 -12.02 -5.92 -5.10
CA ARG A 139 -11.36 -4.88 -4.31
C ARG A 139 -10.06 -4.47 -5.00
N ILE A 140 -10.10 -3.34 -5.69
CA ILE A 140 -8.96 -2.81 -6.43
C ILE A 140 -7.96 -2.12 -5.48
N PRO A 141 -6.65 -2.42 -5.58
CA PRO A 141 -5.64 -1.83 -4.71
C PRO A 141 -5.29 -0.36 -5.03
N ARG A 142 -4.86 0.32 -3.96
CA ARG A 142 -4.11 1.59 -3.74
C ARG A 142 -4.16 2.79 -4.70
N LEU A 143 -4.20 2.66 -6.02
CA LEU A 143 -3.98 3.81 -6.92
C LEU A 143 -5.25 4.50 -7.42
N TRP A 144 -6.44 4.11 -6.96
CA TRP A 144 -7.64 4.86 -7.32
C TRP A 144 -7.54 6.30 -6.79
N SER A 145 -7.35 7.22 -7.71
CA SER A 145 -7.58 8.66 -7.56
C SER A 145 -8.68 9.06 -8.54
N PRO A 146 -9.33 10.22 -8.35
CA PRO A 146 -10.26 10.77 -9.34
C PRO A 146 -9.59 11.09 -10.68
N GLU A 147 -8.26 11.14 -10.70
CA GLU A 147 -7.44 11.41 -11.89
C GLU A 147 -7.09 10.13 -12.66
N MET A 148 -7.34 8.95 -12.10
CA MET A 148 -7.15 7.66 -12.76
C MET A 148 -8.02 7.59 -14.01
N SER A 149 -7.42 7.19 -15.13
CA SER A 149 -8.15 7.02 -16.38
C SER A 149 -9.12 5.83 -16.32
N ALA A 150 -10.15 5.85 -17.18
CA ALA A 150 -11.08 4.72 -17.31
C ALA A 150 -10.37 3.42 -17.70
N GLU A 151 -9.32 3.51 -18.51
CA GLU A 151 -8.48 2.37 -18.93
C GLU A 151 -7.74 1.76 -17.74
N GLU A 152 -7.06 2.57 -16.93
CA GLU A 152 -6.36 2.08 -15.73
C GLU A 152 -7.32 1.46 -14.70
N LEU A 153 -8.51 2.06 -14.52
CA LEU A 153 -9.54 1.52 -13.64
C LEU A 153 -10.06 0.18 -14.13
N TYR A 154 -10.27 0.05 -15.44
CA TYR A 154 -10.66 -1.21 -16.07
C TYR A 154 -9.57 -2.25 -15.89
N GLU A 155 -8.32 -1.98 -16.28
CA GLU A 155 -7.20 -2.92 -16.14
C GLU A 155 -7.00 -3.41 -14.70
N THR A 156 -7.15 -2.51 -13.72
CA THR A 156 -7.02 -2.85 -12.30
C THR A 156 -8.17 -3.73 -11.82
N THR A 157 -9.37 -3.54 -12.37
CA THR A 157 -10.55 -4.36 -12.06
C THR A 157 -10.52 -5.70 -12.80
N GLN A 158 -9.97 -5.70 -14.01
CA GLN A 158 -9.98 -6.81 -14.96
C GLN A 158 -9.25 -8.05 -14.43
N GLY A 159 -8.08 -7.85 -13.81
CA GLY A 159 -7.23 -8.97 -13.42
C GLY A 159 -5.92 -8.56 -12.74
N TRP A 160 -5.21 -9.47 -12.07
CA TRP A 160 -5.32 -10.94 -12.17
C TRP A 160 -5.73 -11.60 -10.85
N TRP A 161 -6.92 -12.19 -10.82
CA TRP A 161 -7.56 -12.67 -9.60
C TRP A 161 -7.47 -14.18 -9.43
N THR A 162 -7.19 -14.64 -8.22
CA THR A 162 -7.19 -16.08 -7.89
C THR A 162 -8.62 -16.59 -7.74
N LEU A 163 -9.28 -16.91 -8.86
CA LEU A 163 -10.69 -17.30 -8.93
C LEU A 163 -10.86 -18.79 -9.26
N GLY A 164 -11.89 -19.41 -8.66
CA GLY A 164 -12.37 -20.76 -9.02
C GLY A 164 -13.45 -20.74 -10.11
N PRO A 165 -14.05 -21.91 -10.42
CA PRO A 165 -15.09 -22.03 -11.46
C PRO A 165 -16.37 -21.22 -11.23
N ARG A 166 -16.68 -20.85 -9.97
CA ARG A 166 -17.86 -20.02 -9.61
C ARG A 166 -17.88 -18.68 -10.36
N ARG A 167 -16.73 -18.18 -10.82
CA ARG A 167 -16.64 -16.97 -11.67
C ARG A 167 -17.54 -17.03 -12.91
N ASN A 168 -17.77 -18.23 -13.45
CA ASN A 168 -18.59 -18.42 -14.64
C ASN A 168 -20.09 -18.15 -14.39
N GLY A 169 -20.51 -18.03 -13.12
CA GLY A 169 -21.88 -17.66 -12.77
C GLY A 169 -22.12 -16.15 -12.68
N ALA A 170 -21.07 -15.33 -12.78
CA ALA A 170 -21.18 -13.88 -12.70
C ALA A 170 -21.34 -13.25 -14.09
N ASP A 171 -22.26 -12.30 -14.20
CA ASP A 171 -22.51 -11.50 -15.41
C ASP A 171 -21.79 -10.15 -15.35
N TYR A 172 -21.50 -9.66 -14.14
CA TYR A 172 -20.91 -8.34 -13.95
C TYR A 172 -19.75 -8.35 -12.95
N ALA A 173 -18.83 -7.42 -13.16
CA ALA A 173 -17.68 -7.16 -12.29
C ALA A 173 -17.75 -5.71 -11.78
N PHE A 174 -17.73 -5.52 -10.47
CA PHE A 174 -17.70 -4.17 -9.88
C PHE A 174 -16.31 -3.88 -9.34
N GLY A 175 -15.69 -2.80 -9.81
CA GLY A 175 -14.45 -2.29 -9.26
C GLY A 175 -14.73 -1.53 -7.97
N VAL A 176 -14.24 -2.03 -6.84
CA VAL A 176 -14.52 -1.49 -5.50
C VAL A 176 -13.25 -0.97 -4.86
N ASN A 177 -13.19 0.33 -4.56
CA ASN A 177 -12.10 0.92 -3.79
C ASN A 177 -12.61 1.33 -2.40
N ARG A 178 -11.95 0.84 -1.34
CA ARG A 178 -12.28 1.17 0.08
C ARG A 178 -13.78 1.06 0.42
N GLY A 179 -14.46 0.11 -0.23
CA GLY A 179 -15.87 -0.21 -0.03
C GLY A 179 -16.85 0.65 -0.82
N VAL A 180 -16.38 1.49 -1.74
CA VAL A 180 -17.20 2.27 -2.68
C VAL A 180 -17.01 1.71 -4.09
N ILE A 181 -18.11 1.55 -4.83
CA ILE A 181 -18.09 1.11 -6.23
C ILE A 181 -17.57 2.28 -7.08
N ARG A 182 -16.54 2.03 -7.89
CA ARG A 182 -15.92 3.03 -8.78
C ARG A 182 -16.36 2.87 -10.22
N GLU A 183 -16.51 1.62 -10.66
CA GLU A 183 -17.05 1.32 -11.98
C GLU A 183 -17.68 -0.07 -11.98
N VAL A 184 -18.59 -0.28 -12.93
CA VAL A 184 -19.34 -1.50 -13.16
C VAL A 184 -19.12 -1.95 -14.60
N TYR A 185 -18.81 -3.23 -14.76
CA TYR A 185 -18.49 -3.82 -16.06
C TYR A 185 -19.36 -5.04 -16.31
N ARG A 186 -19.81 -5.20 -17.56
CA ARG A 186 -20.36 -6.46 -18.07
C ARG A 186 -19.21 -7.40 -18.36
N ILE A 187 -19.33 -8.67 -17.99
CA ILE A 187 -18.33 -9.70 -18.26
C ILE A 187 -18.73 -10.44 -19.54
N ASP A 188 -17.90 -10.34 -20.57
CA ASP A 188 -18.11 -11.06 -21.83
C ASP A 188 -17.45 -12.43 -21.80
N SER A 189 -16.23 -12.51 -21.24
CA SER A 189 -15.48 -13.76 -21.18
C SER A 189 -14.46 -13.78 -20.06
N TRP A 190 -14.04 -14.99 -19.68
CA TRP A 190 -12.95 -15.22 -18.72
C TRP A 190 -11.76 -15.86 -19.42
N ARG A 191 -10.55 -15.35 -19.16
CA ARG A 191 -9.32 -16.00 -19.56
C ARG A 191 -8.38 -16.22 -18.39
N GLN A 192 -7.62 -17.31 -18.47
CA GLN A 192 -6.53 -17.54 -17.52
C GLN A 192 -5.37 -16.61 -17.86
N ARG A 193 -4.62 -16.19 -16.84
CA ARG A 193 -3.33 -15.53 -17.03
C ARG A 193 -2.35 -16.46 -17.76
N GLN A 194 -1.61 -15.91 -18.71
CA GLN A 194 -0.64 -16.59 -19.56
C GLN A 194 0.74 -15.89 -19.53
N PRO A 195 1.82 -16.57 -19.98
CA PRO A 195 3.12 -15.93 -20.16
C PRO A 195 3.03 -14.69 -21.05
N GLY A 196 3.64 -13.58 -20.61
CA GLY A 196 3.56 -12.28 -21.28
C GLY A 196 2.49 -11.34 -20.70
N ASP A 197 1.56 -11.83 -19.87
CA ASP A 197 0.66 -10.97 -19.10
C ASP A 197 1.41 -10.33 -17.91
N ARG A 198 0.93 -9.16 -17.45
CA ARG A 198 1.50 -8.48 -16.27
C ARG A 198 1.63 -9.42 -15.05
N ASP A 199 2.83 -9.45 -14.47
CA ASP A 199 3.23 -10.23 -13.29
C ASP A 199 3.07 -11.76 -13.41
N TRP A 200 3.04 -12.31 -14.63
CA TRP A 200 2.82 -13.74 -14.86
C TRP A 200 3.89 -14.62 -14.19
N GLU A 201 5.12 -14.12 -14.06
CA GLU A 201 6.27 -14.81 -13.45
C GLU A 201 5.97 -15.21 -11.99
N HIS A 202 5.13 -14.44 -11.30
CA HIS A 202 4.71 -14.74 -9.93
C HIS A 202 3.81 -15.99 -9.79
N ASP A 203 3.36 -16.57 -10.90
CA ASP A 203 2.60 -17.83 -10.90
C ASP A 203 3.47 -19.07 -11.10
N ILE A 204 4.76 -18.92 -11.39
CA ILE A 204 5.68 -20.06 -11.55
C ILE A 204 5.69 -20.88 -10.26
N GLY A 205 5.41 -22.19 -10.38
CA GLY A 205 5.33 -23.11 -9.25
C GLY A 205 4.05 -23.00 -8.40
N LYS A 206 3.09 -22.12 -8.73
CA LYS A 206 1.83 -21.99 -7.99
C LYS A 206 0.73 -22.88 -8.56
N SER A 207 0.03 -23.59 -7.67
CA SER A 207 -1.08 -24.47 -8.03
C SER A 207 -2.36 -23.69 -8.38
N ARG A 208 -2.58 -22.54 -7.75
CA ARG A 208 -3.78 -21.72 -7.98
C ARG A 208 -3.61 -20.86 -9.22
N LYS A 209 -4.54 -21.01 -10.16
CA LYS A 209 -4.59 -20.22 -11.39
C LYS A 209 -5.21 -18.86 -11.14
N ARG A 210 -4.72 -17.84 -11.85
CA ARG A 210 -5.31 -16.51 -11.88
C ARG A 210 -6.09 -16.30 -13.16
N TRP A 211 -7.17 -15.55 -13.04
CA TRP A 211 -8.14 -15.28 -14.07
C TRP A 211 -8.41 -13.78 -14.16
N GLY A 212 -8.69 -13.33 -15.36
CA GLY A 212 -9.18 -11.99 -15.65
C GLY A 212 -10.37 -12.09 -16.59
N PHE A 213 -11.24 -11.09 -16.54
CA PHE A 213 -12.34 -11.02 -17.49
C PHE A 213 -11.96 -10.17 -18.71
N SER A 214 -12.76 -10.21 -19.76
CA SER A 214 -12.83 -9.15 -20.77
C SER A 214 -14.27 -8.67 -20.79
N GLY A 215 -14.47 -7.37 -20.98
CA GLY A 215 -15.78 -6.76 -20.82
C GLY A 215 -15.78 -5.28 -21.18
N GLU A 216 -16.95 -4.69 -21.05
CA GLU A 216 -17.19 -3.28 -21.27
C GLU A 216 -17.91 -2.65 -20.08
N VAL A 217 -17.93 -1.32 -20.01
CA VAL A 217 -18.67 -0.58 -19.00
C VAL A 217 -20.16 -0.91 -19.11
N ALA A 218 -20.80 -1.23 -17.99
CA ALA A 218 -22.24 -1.55 -17.93
C ALA A 218 -23.04 -0.30 -17.56
N ASP A 219 -23.29 0.58 -18.51
CA ASP A 219 -24.02 1.84 -18.27
C ASP A 219 -25.44 1.62 -17.74
N GLU A 220 -26.07 0.48 -18.05
CA GLU A 220 -27.36 0.09 -17.48
C GLU A 220 -27.32 -0.07 -15.94
N LEU A 221 -26.12 -0.28 -15.36
CA LEU A 221 -25.87 -0.42 -13.94
C LEU A 221 -25.15 0.81 -13.33
N ALA A 222 -25.05 1.92 -14.08
CA ALA A 222 -24.32 3.12 -13.64
C ALA A 222 -24.83 3.70 -12.30
N HIS A 223 -26.08 3.43 -11.93
CA HIS A 223 -26.69 3.86 -10.67
C HIS A 223 -26.03 3.24 -9.41
N TYR A 224 -25.19 2.21 -9.55
CA TYR A 224 -24.38 1.67 -8.46
C TYR A 224 -23.06 2.43 -8.24
N ARG A 225 -22.60 3.25 -9.21
CA ARG A 225 -21.36 4.01 -9.07
C ARG A 225 -21.42 4.97 -7.87
N ASP A 226 -20.28 5.11 -7.20
CA ASP A 226 -20.08 5.93 -6.00
C ASP A 226 -20.99 5.58 -4.82
N THR A 227 -21.55 4.37 -4.81
CA THR A 227 -22.29 3.84 -3.67
C THR A 227 -21.45 2.86 -2.85
N SER A 228 -21.78 2.77 -1.56
CA SER A 228 -21.04 2.00 -0.56
C SER A 228 -21.58 0.58 -0.43
N VAL A 229 -20.71 -0.40 -0.70
CA VAL A 229 -20.93 -1.83 -0.49
C VAL A 229 -20.33 -2.34 0.81
N ARG A 230 -19.88 -1.46 1.72
CA ARG A 230 -19.27 -1.85 3.00
C ARG A 230 -20.12 -2.81 3.82
N HIS A 231 -21.44 -2.62 3.79
CA HIS A 231 -22.44 -3.45 4.48
C HIS A 231 -22.44 -4.93 4.02
N LEU A 232 -21.94 -5.22 2.80
CA LEU A 232 -21.83 -6.59 2.28
C LEU A 232 -20.61 -7.34 2.81
N PHE A 233 -19.64 -6.65 3.43
CA PHE A 233 -18.41 -7.28 3.92
C PHE A 233 -18.43 -7.44 5.44
N LYS A 234 -18.02 -8.62 5.92
CA LYS A 234 -17.86 -8.87 7.36
C LYS A 234 -16.68 -8.07 7.90
N GLN A 235 -16.77 -7.66 9.17
CA GLN A 235 -15.66 -7.01 9.85
C GLN A 235 -14.42 -7.93 9.82
N GLY A 236 -13.29 -7.43 9.33
CA GLY A 236 -12.05 -8.20 9.19
C GLY A 236 -11.95 -9.05 7.91
N GLU A 237 -12.99 -9.07 7.05
CA GLU A 237 -12.93 -9.78 5.76
C GLU A 237 -11.85 -9.16 4.87
N SER A 238 -10.77 -9.90 4.62
CA SER A 238 -9.61 -9.49 3.82
C SER A 238 -9.64 -10.04 2.39
N SER A 239 -10.71 -10.76 1.99
CA SER A 239 -10.83 -11.32 0.65
C SER A 239 -10.69 -10.23 -0.42
N PRO A 240 -9.89 -10.44 -1.48
CA PRO A 240 -9.72 -9.47 -2.55
C PRO A 240 -10.96 -9.37 -3.46
N PHE A 241 -11.88 -10.32 -3.39
CA PHE A 241 -13.14 -10.28 -4.13
C PHE A 241 -14.29 -10.90 -3.32
N LYS A 242 -15.53 -10.62 -3.74
CA LYS A 242 -16.74 -11.20 -3.15
C LYS A 242 -17.79 -11.48 -4.22
N TYR A 243 -18.38 -12.67 -4.17
CA TYR A 243 -19.53 -13.03 -5.00
C TYR A 243 -20.82 -12.55 -4.37
N VAL A 244 -21.71 -12.00 -5.20
CA VAL A 244 -23.07 -11.57 -4.85
C VAL A 244 -24.02 -12.21 -5.86
N ASN A 245 -24.98 -13.00 -5.37
CA ASN A 245 -25.97 -13.73 -6.18
C ASN A 245 -25.44 -14.78 -7.18
N CYS A 246 -24.15 -15.14 -7.15
CA CYS A 246 -23.53 -16.17 -8.01
C CYS A 246 -23.43 -17.55 -7.36
#